data_AF-A0A3E0QLN3-F1
#
_entry.id   AF-A0A3E0QLN3-F1
#
_cell.length_a   1.000
_cell.length_b   1.000
_cell.length_c   1.000
_cell.angle_alpha   90.00
_cell.angle_beta   90.00
_cell.angle_gamma   90.00
#
_symmetry.space_group_name_H-M   'P 1'
#
loop_
_entity.id
_entity.type
_entity.pdbx_description
1 polymer ?
#
loop_
_entity_poly.entity_id
_entity_poly.type
_entity_poly.pdbx_seq_one_letter_code
_entity_poly.pdbx_strand_id
1 'polypeptide(L)'
;MKNAIQLLFILVLTVFIGRIMDNGRMMIPEFTTPYFSGSAILNTNFDWNFSPADADSLRRINQIEDDKERIRSLNKFKFNREPDDSRSYSLNQKGYIFIVLVSTWLFPWMGDIAAVKLFQLLIHSLLSFLILIQLKSSRQKLLFFFLYIINPFVVYYAIYPFYYFWQVVPSAIAIILLRRKNYSVGFLYLTAILFALMFHIRSTSILVIIVCLLLFPEHIRRLRRWGAFSIFLVLVWFFYPHTEHKHPGHIMYVSLGAYPNEYVQGFSDTVAWNAYRKHTGKQFDYQSKPGMYDASVFFAESEWCLREYTQIAKEEPLMILRNAALNYFQSFGFGHFRSSLSLSYLSTLCGLIIFSFFIYRKNMKAILLISAASLSYILYLPPLPVYMYGSYLLIIYFLIEEIFSEKESS
;
A
#
# COMPACT_ATOMS: atom_id res chain seq x y z
N MET A 1 -10.44 -29.48 -12.68
CA MET A 1 -11.53 -29.41 -11.68
C MET A 1 -11.03 -29.13 -10.26
N LYS A 2 -10.13 -29.95 -9.66
CA LYS A 2 -9.62 -29.77 -8.28
C LYS A 2 -9.12 -28.35 -7.95
N ASN A 3 -8.31 -27.76 -8.83
CA ASN A 3 -7.76 -26.41 -8.65
C ASN A 3 -8.84 -25.31 -8.65
N ALA A 4 -9.88 -25.45 -9.49
CA ALA A 4 -10.98 -24.49 -9.54
C ALA A 4 -11.81 -24.53 -8.25
N ILE A 5 -12.05 -25.73 -7.71
CA ILE A 5 -12.75 -25.91 -6.42
C ILE A 5 -11.94 -25.29 -5.28
N GLN A 6 -10.62 -25.47 -5.25
CA GLN A 6 -9.76 -24.85 -4.24
C GLN A 6 -9.76 -23.33 -4.31
N LEU A 7 -9.66 -22.75 -5.52
CA LEU A 7 -9.75 -21.31 -5.70
C LEU A 7 -11.11 -20.77 -5.24
N LEU A 8 -12.21 -21.45 -5.63
CA LEU A 8 -13.55 -21.07 -5.21
C LEU A 8 -13.71 -21.14 -3.68
N PHE A 9 -13.17 -22.17 -3.04
CA PHE A 9 -13.19 -22.30 -1.59
C PHE A 9 -12.43 -21.15 -0.89
N ILE A 10 -11.22 -20.84 -1.35
CA ILE A 10 -10.44 -19.71 -0.83
C ILE A 10 -11.20 -18.39 -1.01
N LEU A 11 -11.81 -18.20 -2.19
CA LEU A 11 -12.57 -16.99 -2.48
C LEU A 11 -13.78 -16.85 -1.55
N VAL A 12 -14.61 -17.89 -1.43
CA VAL A 12 -15.80 -17.87 -0.57
C VAL A 12 -15.40 -17.57 0.88
N LEU A 13 -14.34 -18.20 1.37
CA LEU A 13 -13.89 -18.06 2.75
C LEU A 13 -13.29 -16.68 3.03
N THR A 14 -12.45 -16.15 2.14
CA THR A 14 -11.88 -14.81 2.29
C THR A 14 -12.95 -13.72 2.19
N VAL A 15 -13.96 -13.90 1.33
CA VAL A 15 -15.13 -13.01 1.27
C VAL A 15 -15.95 -13.09 2.55
N PHE A 16 -16.18 -14.29 3.08
CA PHE A 16 -16.87 -14.47 4.35
C PHE A 16 -16.14 -13.79 5.51
N ILE A 17 -14.84 -14.05 5.67
CA ILE A 17 -14.01 -13.41 6.71
C ILE A 17 -13.96 -11.90 6.49
N GLY A 18 -13.82 -11.45 5.25
CA GLY A 18 -13.82 -10.03 4.88
C GLY A 18 -15.10 -9.33 5.32
N ARG A 19 -16.27 -9.97 5.16
CA ARG A 19 -17.54 -9.43 5.65
C ARG A 19 -17.61 -9.36 7.18
N ILE A 20 -17.05 -10.33 7.90
CA ILE A 20 -17.00 -10.31 9.37
C ILE A 20 -16.06 -9.21 9.87
N MET A 21 -14.95 -9.00 9.16
CA MET A 21 -13.94 -7.98 9.51
C MET A 21 -14.29 -6.57 9.05
N ASP A 22 -15.27 -6.41 8.15
CA ASP A 22 -15.69 -5.10 7.65
C ASP A 22 -16.45 -4.32 8.72
N ASN A 23 -15.77 -3.37 9.33
CA ASN A 23 -16.34 -2.42 10.28
C ASN A 23 -16.61 -1.04 9.64
N GLY A 24 -16.65 -0.98 8.30
CA GLY A 24 -16.92 0.26 7.57
C GLY A 24 -15.73 1.22 7.60
N ARG A 25 -14.53 0.72 7.87
CA ARG A 25 -13.33 1.56 7.83
C ARG A 25 -12.96 1.92 6.39
N MET A 26 -12.51 3.16 6.24
CA MET A 26 -11.94 3.72 5.02
C MET A 26 -10.88 4.76 5.40
N MET A 27 -10.11 5.23 4.42
CA MET A 27 -9.29 6.43 4.62
C MET A 27 -10.22 7.63 4.84
N ILE A 28 -9.71 8.67 5.49
CA ILE A 28 -10.51 9.88 5.69
C ILE A 28 -11.05 10.38 4.33
N PRO A 29 -12.31 10.84 4.28
CA PRO A 29 -12.98 11.21 3.02
C PRO A 29 -12.14 12.12 2.12
N GLU A 30 -11.32 12.95 2.73
CA GLU A 30 -10.46 13.93 2.07
C GLU A 30 -9.42 13.30 1.14
N PHE A 31 -8.96 12.09 1.44
CA PHE A 31 -8.02 11.35 0.59
C PHE A 31 -8.69 10.30 -0.27
N THR A 32 -9.82 9.75 0.18
CA THR A 32 -10.57 8.74 -0.59
C THR A 32 -11.33 9.37 -1.75
N THR A 33 -12.05 10.46 -1.51
CA THR A 33 -12.96 11.08 -2.47
C THR A 33 -12.30 11.43 -3.80
N PRO A 34 -11.08 12.02 -3.85
CA PRO A 34 -10.43 12.30 -5.12
C PRO A 34 -10.37 11.07 -6.03
N TYR A 35 -10.01 9.89 -5.51
CA TYR A 35 -9.91 8.69 -6.34
C TYR A 35 -11.26 8.17 -6.82
N PHE A 36 -12.25 8.12 -5.93
CA PHE A 36 -13.54 7.52 -6.24
C PHE A 36 -14.42 8.45 -7.07
N SER A 37 -14.56 9.71 -6.65
CA SER A 37 -15.24 10.75 -7.42
C SER A 37 -14.55 10.96 -8.76
N GLY A 38 -13.21 11.03 -8.78
CA GLY A 38 -12.45 11.11 -10.03
C GLY A 38 -12.62 9.92 -10.96
N SER A 39 -12.84 8.71 -10.43
CA SER A 39 -13.18 7.56 -11.28
C SER A 39 -14.58 7.61 -11.86
N ALA A 40 -15.53 8.23 -11.15
CA ALA A 40 -16.91 8.39 -11.59
C ALA A 40 -17.04 9.48 -12.67
N ILE A 41 -16.20 10.52 -12.59
CA ILE A 41 -16.22 11.68 -13.49
C ILE A 41 -15.33 11.49 -14.72
N LEU A 42 -14.27 10.68 -14.63
CA LEU A 42 -13.16 10.58 -15.60
C LEU A 42 -13.56 10.84 -17.07
N ASN A 43 -13.27 12.06 -17.55
CA ASN A 43 -13.59 12.52 -18.90
C ASN A 43 -12.61 11.94 -19.96
N THR A 44 -12.91 12.13 -21.25
CA THR A 44 -12.08 11.70 -22.39
C THR A 44 -10.63 12.22 -22.38
N ASN A 45 -10.34 13.30 -21.65
CA ASN A 45 -8.99 13.88 -21.51
C ASN A 45 -8.19 13.32 -20.32
N PHE A 46 -8.75 12.36 -19.57
CA PHE A 46 -8.15 11.82 -18.33
C PHE A 46 -7.85 12.89 -17.26
N ASP A 47 -8.53 14.02 -17.31
CA ASP A 47 -8.45 15.05 -16.27
C ASP A 47 -8.99 14.49 -14.95
N TRP A 48 -8.23 14.69 -13.89
CA TRP A 48 -8.60 14.19 -12.58
C TRP A 48 -9.33 15.29 -11.83
N ASN A 49 -10.66 15.23 -11.85
CA ASN A 49 -11.52 16.10 -11.08
C ASN A 49 -12.21 15.33 -9.94
N PHE A 50 -12.72 16.01 -8.94
CA PHE A 50 -13.55 15.41 -7.89
C PHE A 50 -14.59 16.41 -7.38
N SER A 51 -15.69 15.91 -6.82
CA SER A 51 -16.71 16.73 -6.14
C SER A 51 -16.41 16.85 -4.64
N PRO A 52 -16.27 18.07 -4.10
CA PRO A 52 -16.26 18.31 -2.66
C PRO A 52 -17.54 17.82 -1.95
N ALA A 53 -18.71 17.88 -2.61
CA ALA A 53 -19.97 17.41 -2.04
C ALA A 53 -19.97 15.89 -1.77
N ASP A 54 -19.25 15.09 -2.56
CA ASP A 54 -19.03 13.66 -2.28
C ASP A 54 -18.25 13.46 -0.97
N ALA A 55 -17.25 14.32 -0.70
CA ALA A 55 -16.45 14.24 0.53
C ALA A 55 -17.30 14.58 1.76
N ASP A 56 -18.14 15.61 1.68
CA ASP A 56 -19.08 15.96 2.75
C ASP A 56 -20.12 14.84 2.98
N SER A 57 -20.58 14.18 1.92
CA SER A 57 -21.50 13.04 2.02
C SER A 57 -20.86 11.85 2.75
N LEU A 58 -19.63 11.50 2.38
CA LEU A 58 -18.88 10.45 3.09
C LEU A 58 -18.57 10.83 4.54
N ARG A 59 -18.29 12.10 4.83
CA ARG A 59 -18.09 12.56 6.21
C ARG A 59 -19.36 12.38 7.04
N ARG A 60 -20.53 12.75 6.52
CA ARG A 60 -21.82 12.51 7.19
C ARG A 60 -22.05 11.02 7.44
N ILE A 61 -21.75 10.16 6.47
CA ILE A 61 -21.86 8.71 6.65
C ILE A 61 -20.92 8.22 7.76
N ASN A 62 -19.68 8.70 7.80
CA ASN A 62 -18.70 8.32 8.83
C ASN A 62 -19.07 8.80 10.24
N GLN A 63 -19.97 9.78 10.37
CA GLN A 63 -20.50 10.28 11.64
C GLN A 63 -21.71 9.49 12.16
N ILE A 64 -22.25 8.54 11.38
CA ILE A 64 -23.34 7.66 11.84
C ILE A 64 -22.82 6.78 12.99
N GLU A 65 -23.49 6.87 14.15
CA GLU A 65 -23.11 6.14 15.38
C GLU A 65 -23.39 4.63 15.29
N ASP A 66 -24.51 4.22 14.65
CA ASP A 66 -24.79 2.80 14.43
C ASP A 66 -23.86 2.23 13.35
N ASP A 67 -22.93 1.37 13.78
CA ASP A 67 -21.97 0.71 12.90
C ASP A 67 -22.68 -0.06 11.75
N LYS A 68 -23.83 -0.69 12.00
CA LYS A 68 -24.55 -1.46 10.96
C LYS A 68 -25.10 -0.54 9.88
N GLU A 69 -25.76 0.54 10.28
CA GLU A 69 -26.25 1.56 9.36
C GLU A 69 -25.10 2.22 8.60
N ARG A 70 -24.01 2.61 9.29
CA ARG A 70 -22.81 3.17 8.65
C ARG A 70 -22.26 2.26 7.57
N ILE A 71 -22.02 0.99 7.89
CA ILE A 71 -21.49 -0.01 6.94
C ILE A 71 -22.44 -0.17 5.75
N ARG A 72 -23.76 -0.25 6.01
CA ARG A 72 -24.77 -0.39 4.95
C ARG A 72 -24.77 0.83 4.03
N SER A 73 -24.70 2.03 4.58
CA SER A 73 -24.66 3.29 3.84
C SER A 73 -23.39 3.39 3.00
N LEU A 74 -22.21 3.10 3.57
CA LEU A 74 -20.95 3.06 2.83
C LEU A 74 -20.97 2.04 1.67
N ASN A 75 -21.49 0.85 1.93
CA ASN A 75 -21.51 -0.22 0.93
C ASN A 75 -22.54 -0.02 -0.18
N LYS A 76 -23.47 0.94 -0.01
CA LYS A 76 -24.43 1.37 -1.04
C LYS A 76 -24.07 2.69 -1.69
N PHE A 77 -23.12 3.44 -1.13
CA PHE A 77 -22.76 4.77 -1.62
C PHE A 77 -22.22 4.72 -3.06
N LYS A 78 -22.74 5.62 -3.89
CA LYS A 78 -22.34 5.82 -5.29
C LYS A 78 -21.89 7.26 -5.45
N PHE A 79 -20.75 7.47 -6.07
CA PHE A 79 -20.21 8.81 -6.32
C PHE A 79 -20.95 9.47 -7.48
N ASN A 80 -21.13 10.80 -7.41
CA ASN A 80 -21.79 11.53 -8.47
C ASN A 80 -20.94 11.55 -9.75
N ARG A 81 -21.56 11.25 -10.89
CA ARG A 81 -20.91 11.25 -12.22
C ARG A 81 -20.91 12.61 -12.88
N GLU A 82 -21.90 13.44 -12.56
CA GLU A 82 -22.09 14.78 -13.13
C GLU A 82 -22.25 15.80 -11.99
N PRO A 83 -21.18 16.09 -11.22
CA PRO A 83 -21.26 17.09 -10.17
C PRO A 83 -21.20 18.51 -10.74
N ASP A 84 -22.06 19.38 -10.21
CA ASP A 84 -22.07 20.81 -10.55
C ASP A 84 -20.82 21.55 -10.03
N ASP A 85 -20.09 20.97 -9.06
CA ASP A 85 -19.04 21.63 -8.26
C ASP A 85 -17.66 20.97 -8.35
N SER A 86 -17.29 20.41 -9.51
CA SER A 86 -16.01 19.70 -9.66
C SER A 86 -14.78 20.61 -9.45
N ARG A 87 -13.74 20.05 -8.81
CA ARG A 87 -12.42 20.67 -8.65
C ARG A 87 -11.34 19.78 -9.25
N SER A 88 -10.35 20.39 -9.89
CA SER A 88 -9.16 19.68 -10.38
C SER A 88 -8.31 19.16 -9.22
N TYR A 89 -7.71 17.98 -9.39
CA TYR A 89 -6.84 17.33 -8.43
C TYR A 89 -5.58 16.80 -9.12
N SER A 90 -4.43 17.23 -8.63
CA SER A 90 -3.13 16.84 -9.18
C SER A 90 -2.16 16.31 -8.12
N LEU A 91 -2.58 16.12 -6.87
CA LEU A 91 -1.62 15.84 -5.80
C LEU A 91 -1.16 14.37 -5.72
N ASN A 92 -1.90 13.40 -6.27
CA ASN A 92 -1.52 11.98 -6.15
C ASN A 92 -1.30 11.34 -7.52
N GLN A 93 -0.92 10.06 -7.50
CA GLN A 93 -0.81 9.25 -8.70
C GLN A 93 -2.19 8.75 -9.15
N LYS A 94 -2.51 8.90 -10.43
CA LYS A 94 -3.83 8.52 -11.00
C LYS A 94 -4.08 7.01 -11.05
N GLY A 95 -3.07 6.15 -10.87
CA GLY A 95 -3.22 4.71 -11.12
C GLY A 95 -4.34 4.03 -10.33
N TYR A 96 -4.60 4.49 -9.10
CA TYR A 96 -5.67 3.94 -8.28
C TYR A 96 -7.08 4.31 -8.78
N ILE A 97 -7.24 5.40 -9.54
CA ILE A 97 -8.52 5.75 -10.19
C ILE A 97 -8.97 4.61 -11.11
N PHE A 98 -8.05 4.05 -11.89
CA PHE A 98 -8.35 2.95 -12.81
C PHE A 98 -8.73 1.67 -12.07
N ILE A 99 -8.19 1.44 -10.87
CA ILE A 99 -8.64 0.35 -10.01
C ILE A 99 -10.09 0.55 -9.61
N VAL A 100 -10.48 1.75 -9.17
CA VAL A 100 -11.88 2.04 -8.81
C VAL A 100 -12.79 1.89 -10.03
N LEU A 101 -12.37 2.40 -11.19
CA LEU A 101 -13.12 2.29 -12.44
C LEU A 101 -13.36 0.82 -12.84
N VAL A 102 -12.32 -0.01 -12.86
CA VAL A 102 -12.45 -1.44 -13.18
C VAL A 102 -13.32 -2.15 -12.14
N SER A 103 -13.17 -1.83 -10.86
CA SER A 103 -13.96 -2.43 -9.79
C SER A 103 -15.46 -2.14 -9.95
N THR A 104 -15.81 -0.87 -10.21
CA THR A 104 -17.20 -0.43 -10.37
C THR A 104 -17.82 -0.91 -11.68
N TRP A 105 -17.02 -1.09 -12.73
CA TRP A 105 -17.46 -1.74 -13.98
C TRP A 105 -17.73 -3.23 -13.80
N LEU A 106 -16.91 -3.95 -13.01
CA LEU A 106 -17.12 -5.37 -12.71
C LEU A 106 -18.29 -5.63 -11.76
N PHE A 107 -18.56 -4.70 -10.83
CA PHE A 107 -19.60 -4.85 -9.79
C PHE A 107 -20.58 -3.67 -9.77
N PRO A 108 -21.31 -3.39 -10.88
CA PRO A 108 -22.15 -2.20 -11.00
C PRO A 108 -23.34 -2.18 -10.01
N TRP A 109 -23.75 -3.35 -9.50
CA TRP A 109 -24.87 -3.52 -8.56
C TRP A 109 -24.52 -3.22 -7.09
N MET A 110 -23.25 -2.93 -6.77
CA MET A 110 -22.79 -2.59 -5.41
C MET A 110 -22.44 -1.10 -5.32
N GLY A 111 -22.39 -0.50 -4.12
CA GLY A 111 -21.77 0.81 -3.94
C GLY A 111 -20.28 0.78 -4.34
N ASP A 112 -19.72 1.93 -4.71
CA ASP A 112 -18.39 1.98 -5.35
C ASP A 112 -17.28 1.54 -4.39
N ILE A 113 -17.40 1.90 -3.11
CA ILE A 113 -16.50 1.44 -2.05
C ILE A 113 -16.57 -0.09 -1.89
N ALA A 114 -17.78 -0.65 -1.86
CA ALA A 114 -17.97 -2.10 -1.72
C ALA A 114 -17.46 -2.88 -2.94
N ALA A 115 -17.62 -2.33 -4.14
CA ALA A 115 -17.07 -2.88 -5.37
C ALA A 115 -15.54 -3.02 -5.29
N VAL A 116 -14.85 -1.97 -4.81
CA VAL A 116 -13.39 -2.01 -4.60
C VAL A 116 -12.99 -3.04 -3.54
N LYS A 117 -13.69 -3.09 -2.39
CA LYS A 117 -13.41 -4.09 -1.34
C LYS A 117 -13.51 -5.51 -1.90
N LEU A 118 -14.57 -5.80 -2.66
CA LEU A 118 -14.76 -7.11 -3.29
C LEU A 118 -13.66 -7.40 -4.32
N PHE A 119 -13.28 -6.42 -5.13
CA PHE A 119 -12.19 -6.57 -6.10
C PHE A 119 -10.84 -6.87 -5.42
N GLN A 120 -10.52 -6.16 -4.33
CA GLN A 120 -9.31 -6.42 -3.55
C GLN A 120 -9.30 -7.84 -2.97
N LEU A 121 -10.42 -8.33 -2.44
CA LEU A 121 -10.55 -9.71 -1.94
C LEU A 121 -10.40 -10.76 -3.05
N LEU A 122 -10.91 -10.48 -4.25
CA LEU A 122 -10.71 -11.34 -5.42
C LEU A 122 -9.23 -11.43 -5.81
N ILE A 123 -8.54 -10.29 -5.87
CA ILE A 123 -7.11 -10.24 -6.15
C ILE A 123 -6.31 -10.93 -5.04
N HIS A 124 -6.63 -10.70 -3.76
CA HIS A 124 -6.00 -11.38 -2.62
C HIS A 124 -6.14 -12.89 -2.73
N SER A 125 -7.35 -13.38 -3.03
CA SER A 125 -7.64 -14.81 -3.22
C SER A 125 -6.86 -15.40 -4.38
N LEU A 126 -6.82 -14.70 -5.52
CA LEU A 126 -6.11 -15.13 -6.72
C LEU A 126 -4.60 -15.23 -6.45
N LEU A 127 -3.98 -14.19 -5.90
CA LEU A 127 -2.55 -14.18 -5.58
C LEU A 127 -2.21 -15.27 -4.55
N SER A 128 -3.03 -15.38 -3.50
CA SER A 128 -2.90 -16.41 -2.48
C SER A 128 -2.96 -17.82 -3.06
N PHE A 129 -3.92 -18.09 -3.96
CA PHE A 129 -4.03 -19.36 -4.65
C PHE A 129 -2.81 -19.64 -5.54
N LEU A 130 -2.34 -18.65 -6.31
CA LEU A 130 -1.16 -18.78 -7.16
C LEU A 130 0.12 -19.09 -6.38
N ILE A 131 0.26 -18.59 -5.16
CA ILE A 131 1.37 -18.92 -4.26
C ILE A 131 1.16 -20.31 -3.64
N LEU A 132 -0.05 -20.63 -3.20
CA LEU A 132 -0.38 -21.91 -2.57
C LEU A 132 -0.06 -23.10 -3.47
N ILE A 133 -0.31 -22.99 -4.78
CA ILE A 133 0.02 -24.07 -5.75
C ILE A 133 1.54 -24.25 -5.95
N GLN A 134 2.36 -23.28 -5.54
CA GLN A 134 3.83 -23.33 -5.66
C GLN A 134 4.52 -23.85 -4.40
N LEU A 135 3.80 -23.97 -3.29
CA LEU A 135 4.33 -24.59 -2.07
C LEU A 135 4.42 -26.10 -2.28
N LYS A 136 5.55 -26.71 -1.89
CA LYS A 136 5.85 -28.12 -2.17
C LYS A 136 5.00 -29.04 -1.30
N SER A 137 4.95 -28.78 0.01
CA SER A 137 4.34 -29.69 0.98
C SER A 137 2.95 -29.25 1.44
N SER A 138 2.11 -30.21 1.83
CA SER A 138 0.79 -29.93 2.41
C SER A 138 0.88 -29.12 3.70
N ARG A 139 1.97 -29.28 4.48
CA ARG A 139 2.20 -28.52 5.71
C ARG A 139 2.48 -27.05 5.43
N GLN A 140 3.33 -26.76 4.43
CA GLN A 140 3.56 -25.38 3.98
C GLN A 140 2.27 -24.73 3.49
N LYS A 141 1.47 -25.46 2.70
CA LYS A 141 0.16 -24.99 2.22
C LYS A 141 -0.79 -24.67 3.37
N LEU A 142 -0.88 -25.54 4.37
CA LEU A 142 -1.73 -25.35 5.54
C LEU A 142 -1.30 -24.13 6.35
N LEU A 143 -0.01 -23.97 6.60
CA LEU A 143 0.51 -22.80 7.33
C LEU A 143 0.31 -21.51 6.55
N PHE A 144 0.57 -21.49 5.24
CA PHE A 144 0.33 -20.30 4.44
C PHE A 144 -1.15 -19.93 4.41
N PHE A 145 -2.02 -20.93 4.33
CA PHE A 145 -3.47 -20.74 4.42
C PHE A 145 -3.87 -20.06 5.72
N PHE A 146 -3.46 -20.57 6.88
CA PHE A 146 -3.83 -20.00 8.18
C PHE A 146 -3.12 -18.68 8.50
N LEU A 147 -1.81 -18.59 8.23
CA LEU A 147 -1.00 -17.44 8.61
C LEU A 147 -1.18 -16.24 7.68
N TYR A 148 -1.57 -16.46 6.42
CA TYR A 148 -1.73 -15.38 5.44
C TYR A 148 -3.14 -15.31 4.84
N ILE A 149 -3.61 -16.37 4.19
CA ILE A 149 -4.81 -16.32 3.34
C ILE A 149 -6.05 -15.91 4.15
N ILE A 150 -6.31 -16.63 5.24
CA ILE A 150 -7.49 -16.44 6.07
C ILE A 150 -7.18 -15.72 7.38
N ASN A 151 -5.95 -15.22 7.54
CA ASN A 151 -5.56 -14.49 8.73
C ASN A 151 -6.42 -13.22 8.86
N PRO A 152 -7.23 -13.08 9.93
CA PRO A 152 -8.13 -11.94 10.08
C PRO A 152 -7.41 -10.60 10.02
N PHE A 153 -6.17 -10.50 10.51
CA PHE A 153 -5.38 -9.26 10.43
C PHE A 153 -5.02 -8.89 8.98
N VAL A 154 -4.66 -9.88 8.16
CA VAL A 154 -4.38 -9.67 6.73
C VAL A 154 -5.67 -9.37 5.98
N VAL A 155 -6.76 -10.10 6.24
CA VAL A 155 -8.03 -9.82 5.55
C VAL A 155 -8.57 -8.44 5.95
N TYR A 156 -8.41 -8.05 7.22
CA TYR A 156 -8.86 -6.79 7.78
C TYR A 156 -8.27 -5.55 7.07
N TYR A 157 -6.99 -5.53 6.69
CA TYR A 157 -6.49 -4.42 5.85
C TYR A 157 -6.64 -4.68 4.34
N ALA A 158 -6.95 -5.90 3.89
CA ALA A 158 -7.10 -6.20 2.46
C ALA A 158 -8.41 -5.60 1.94
N ILE A 159 -9.42 -5.56 2.80
CA ILE A 159 -10.69 -4.85 2.58
C ILE A 159 -10.60 -3.35 2.83
N TYR A 160 -9.41 -2.79 3.09
CA TYR A 160 -9.25 -1.36 3.22
C TYR A 160 -9.25 -0.73 1.82
N PRO A 161 -10.30 0.02 1.43
CA PRO A 161 -10.54 0.43 0.05
C PRO A 161 -9.64 1.62 -0.34
N PHE A 162 -8.34 1.37 -0.43
CA PHE A 162 -7.33 2.35 -0.78
C PHE A 162 -6.13 1.71 -1.51
N TYR A 163 -5.22 2.55 -2.03
CA TYR A 163 -4.09 2.10 -2.85
C TYR A 163 -3.05 1.26 -2.09
N TYR A 164 -3.13 1.16 -0.77
CA TYR A 164 -2.17 0.43 0.07
C TYR A 164 -2.07 -1.07 -0.24
N PHE A 165 -3.22 -1.73 -0.42
CA PHE A 165 -3.30 -3.18 -0.70
C PHE A 165 -2.44 -3.60 -1.90
N TRP A 166 -2.38 -2.77 -2.94
CA TRP A 166 -1.76 -3.09 -4.23
C TRP A 166 -0.24 -3.30 -4.16
N GLN A 167 0.41 -2.90 -3.05
CA GLN A 167 1.80 -3.24 -2.76
C GLN A 167 2.05 -4.75 -2.65
N VAL A 168 0.99 -5.56 -2.43
CA VAL A 168 1.09 -7.01 -2.40
C VAL A 168 1.43 -7.62 -3.76
N VAL A 169 1.01 -6.98 -4.86
CA VAL A 169 1.13 -7.55 -6.21
C VAL A 169 2.60 -7.72 -6.60
N PRO A 170 3.49 -6.72 -6.45
CA PRO A 170 4.92 -6.91 -6.72
C PRO A 170 5.55 -8.02 -5.87
N SER A 171 5.23 -8.08 -4.58
CA SER A 171 5.72 -9.14 -3.68
C SER A 171 5.25 -10.53 -4.07
N ALA A 172 3.99 -10.68 -4.46
CA ALA A 172 3.45 -11.95 -4.93
C ALA A 172 4.17 -12.39 -6.22
N ILE A 173 4.34 -11.49 -7.18
CA ILE A 173 5.08 -11.78 -8.41
C ILE A 173 6.54 -12.15 -8.09
N ALA A 174 7.18 -11.49 -7.11
CA ALA A 174 8.53 -11.85 -6.67
C ALA A 174 8.63 -13.32 -6.22
N ILE A 175 7.66 -13.77 -5.41
CA ILE A 175 7.57 -15.18 -4.96
C ILE A 175 7.39 -16.10 -6.16
N ILE A 176 6.48 -15.74 -7.09
CA ILE A 176 6.24 -16.52 -8.31
C ILE A 176 7.53 -16.64 -9.14
N LEU A 177 8.27 -15.54 -9.29
CA LEU A 177 9.54 -15.44 -10.02
C LEU A 177 10.69 -16.21 -9.36
N LEU A 178 10.65 -16.39 -8.04
CA LEU A 178 11.64 -17.20 -7.32
C LEU A 178 11.43 -18.70 -7.50
N ARG A 179 10.20 -19.14 -7.73
CA ARG A 179 9.83 -20.57 -7.66
C ARG A 179 9.82 -21.31 -8.97
N ARG A 180 9.44 -20.65 -10.06
CA ARG A 180 9.48 -21.28 -11.38
C ARG A 180 10.93 -21.32 -11.87
N LYS A 181 11.34 -22.49 -12.36
CA LYS A 181 12.66 -22.65 -12.99
C LYS A 181 12.71 -22.07 -14.41
N ASN A 182 11.58 -22.13 -15.13
CA ASN A 182 11.47 -21.72 -16.53
C ASN A 182 10.30 -20.74 -16.71
N TYR A 183 10.59 -19.56 -17.25
CA TYR A 183 9.58 -18.58 -17.68
C TYR A 183 9.69 -18.36 -19.18
N SER A 184 8.55 -18.18 -19.84
CA SER A 184 8.55 -17.67 -21.20
C SER A 184 8.96 -16.19 -21.20
N VAL A 185 9.53 -15.73 -22.31
CA VAL A 185 9.85 -14.30 -22.49
C VAL A 185 8.58 -13.44 -22.40
N GLY A 186 7.47 -13.94 -22.96
CA GLY A 186 6.17 -13.28 -22.86
C GLY A 186 5.70 -13.09 -21.41
N PHE A 187 5.94 -14.06 -20.52
CA PHE A 187 5.62 -13.91 -19.10
C PHE A 187 6.43 -12.78 -18.45
N LEU A 188 7.72 -12.68 -18.77
CA LEU A 188 8.58 -11.62 -18.24
C LEU A 188 8.13 -10.23 -18.73
N TYR A 189 7.76 -10.09 -20.00
CA TYR A 189 7.25 -8.82 -20.55
C TYR A 189 5.88 -8.45 -19.99
N LEU A 190 4.98 -9.43 -19.84
CA LEU A 190 3.70 -9.23 -19.15
C LEU A 190 3.92 -8.75 -17.71
N THR A 191 4.91 -9.33 -17.02
CA THR A 191 5.29 -8.94 -15.66
C THR A 191 5.79 -7.49 -15.61
N ALA A 192 6.61 -7.08 -16.57
CA ALA A 192 7.07 -5.68 -16.68
C ALA A 192 5.91 -4.70 -16.89
N ILE A 193 4.91 -5.06 -17.71
CA ILE A 193 3.69 -4.26 -17.90
C ILE A 193 2.91 -4.14 -16.58
N LEU A 194 2.69 -5.27 -15.89
CA LEU A 194 2.00 -5.28 -14.60
C LEU A 194 2.73 -4.43 -13.55
N PHE A 195 4.08 -4.49 -13.51
CA PHE A 195 4.88 -3.65 -12.63
C PHE A 195 4.78 -2.17 -12.96
N ALA A 196 4.73 -1.79 -14.24
CA ALA A 196 4.49 -0.40 -14.61
C ALA A 196 3.12 0.09 -14.09
N LEU A 197 2.07 -0.71 -14.25
CA LEU A 197 0.75 -0.40 -13.69
C LEU A 197 0.79 -0.25 -12.16
N MET A 198 1.47 -1.17 -11.45
CA MET A 198 1.62 -1.08 -9.99
C MET A 198 2.41 0.17 -9.57
N PHE A 199 3.43 0.57 -10.33
CA PHE A 199 4.18 1.80 -10.07
C PHE A 199 3.28 3.04 -10.17
N HIS A 200 2.33 3.09 -11.11
CA HIS A 200 1.38 4.19 -11.22
C HIS A 200 0.29 4.18 -10.14
N ILE A 201 0.01 3.02 -9.53
CA ILE A 201 -0.82 2.98 -8.32
C ILE A 201 -0.03 3.48 -7.11
N ARG A 202 1.24 3.08 -7.02
CA ARG A 202 2.13 3.46 -5.92
C ARG A 202 3.61 3.36 -6.29
N SER A 203 4.28 4.50 -6.40
CA SER A 203 5.72 4.56 -6.75
C SER A 203 6.64 3.92 -5.71
N THR A 204 6.22 3.81 -4.45
CA THR A 204 7.07 3.22 -3.40
C THR A 204 7.43 1.75 -3.68
N SER A 205 6.71 1.07 -4.57
CA SER A 205 7.01 -0.30 -5.00
C SER A 205 8.18 -0.40 -6.00
N ILE A 206 8.80 0.72 -6.40
CA ILE A 206 9.86 0.73 -7.41
C ILE A 206 11.06 -0.17 -7.06
N LEU A 207 11.49 -0.19 -5.80
CA LEU A 207 12.67 -0.95 -5.40
C LEU A 207 12.44 -2.46 -5.52
N VAL A 208 11.31 -2.98 -5.02
CA VAL A 208 10.95 -4.39 -5.20
C VAL A 208 10.78 -4.75 -6.68
N ILE A 209 10.23 -3.85 -7.50
CA ILE A 209 10.09 -4.04 -8.95
C ILE A 209 11.47 -4.17 -9.63
N ILE A 210 12.41 -3.26 -9.33
CA ILE A 210 13.78 -3.29 -9.89
C ILE A 210 14.47 -4.60 -9.52
N VAL A 211 14.40 -4.97 -8.24
CA VAL A 211 14.95 -6.24 -7.74
C VAL A 211 14.34 -7.43 -8.48
N CYS A 212 13.02 -7.43 -8.69
CA CYS A 212 12.32 -8.51 -9.41
C CYS A 212 12.73 -8.65 -10.87
N LEU A 213 12.89 -7.54 -11.60
CA LEU A 213 13.21 -7.57 -13.03
C LEU A 213 14.69 -7.89 -13.29
N LEU A 214 15.60 -7.39 -12.46
CA LEU A 214 17.03 -7.49 -12.71
C LEU A 214 17.67 -8.72 -12.05
N LEU A 215 17.26 -9.07 -10.83
CA LEU A 215 18.00 -10.03 -10.00
C LEU A 215 17.43 -11.45 -10.04
N PHE A 216 16.11 -11.64 -10.02
CA PHE A 216 15.53 -12.99 -9.88
C PHE A 216 15.36 -13.86 -11.14
N PRO A 217 15.32 -13.33 -12.38
CA PRO A 217 15.30 -14.19 -13.57
C PRO A 217 16.71 -14.67 -13.93
N GLU A 218 17.43 -15.28 -12.98
CA GLU A 218 18.85 -15.67 -13.12
C GLU A 218 19.07 -16.60 -14.33
N HIS A 219 18.11 -17.49 -14.61
CA HIS A 219 18.13 -18.43 -15.74
C HIS A 219 17.80 -17.78 -17.10
N ILE A 220 17.31 -16.53 -17.12
CA ILE A 220 16.99 -15.81 -18.35
C ILE A 220 18.21 -15.02 -18.81
N ARG A 221 18.54 -15.14 -20.11
CA ARG A 221 19.59 -14.36 -20.77
C ARG A 221 19.49 -12.88 -20.39
N ARG A 222 20.60 -12.28 -19.98
CA ARG A 222 20.70 -10.88 -19.49
C ARG A 222 20.01 -9.87 -20.42
N LEU A 223 20.14 -10.04 -21.74
CA LEU A 223 19.50 -9.17 -22.73
C LEU A 223 17.96 -9.14 -22.61
N ARG A 224 17.31 -10.27 -22.31
CA ARG A 224 15.85 -10.34 -22.17
C ARG A 224 15.38 -9.66 -20.88
N ARG A 225 16.17 -9.75 -19.80
CA ARG A 225 15.94 -9.00 -18.55
C ARG A 225 15.99 -7.50 -18.78
N TRP A 226 17.01 -7.03 -19.49
CA TRP A 226 17.10 -5.63 -19.90
C TRP A 226 15.94 -5.21 -20.79
N GLY A 227 15.54 -6.02 -21.76
CA GLY A 227 14.35 -5.73 -22.58
C GLY A 227 13.07 -5.55 -21.75
N ALA A 228 12.85 -6.40 -20.74
CA ALA A 228 11.71 -6.26 -19.83
C ALA A 228 11.81 -4.99 -18.98
N PHE A 229 13.00 -4.67 -18.48
CA PHE A 229 13.27 -3.44 -17.74
C PHE A 229 13.06 -2.19 -18.61
N SER A 230 13.49 -2.21 -19.86
CA SER A 230 13.25 -1.14 -20.83
C SER A 230 11.75 -0.95 -21.10
N ILE A 231 10.98 -2.03 -21.27
CA ILE A 231 9.51 -1.95 -21.40
C ILE A 231 8.91 -1.28 -20.17
N PHE A 232 9.33 -1.70 -18.97
CA PHE A 232 8.89 -1.09 -17.71
C PHE A 232 9.19 0.42 -17.70
N LEU A 233 10.43 0.83 -17.98
CA LEU A 233 10.83 2.24 -17.98
C LEU A 233 10.06 3.06 -19.02
N VAL A 234 9.89 2.53 -20.23
CA VAL A 234 9.14 3.19 -21.31
C VAL A 234 7.68 3.40 -20.89
N LEU A 235 7.03 2.40 -20.30
CA LEU A 235 5.65 2.54 -19.82
C LEU A 235 5.56 3.52 -18.64
N VAL A 236 6.49 3.44 -17.69
CA VAL A 236 6.56 4.40 -16.58
C VAL A 236 6.70 5.82 -17.08
N TRP A 237 7.52 6.04 -18.13
CA TRP A 237 7.72 7.34 -18.74
C TRP A 237 6.49 7.83 -19.52
N PHE A 238 5.89 6.99 -20.36
CA PHE A 238 4.69 7.35 -21.14
C PHE A 238 3.49 7.71 -20.26
N PHE A 239 3.33 7.01 -19.14
CA PHE A 239 2.24 7.26 -18.19
C PHE A 239 2.71 8.08 -16.99
N TYR A 240 3.91 8.67 -17.05
CA TYR A 240 4.43 9.49 -15.97
C TYR A 240 3.48 10.67 -15.78
N PRO A 241 2.82 10.78 -14.62
CA PRO A 241 1.81 11.80 -14.46
C PRO A 241 2.52 13.15 -14.49
N HIS A 242 2.06 14.07 -15.35
CA HIS A 242 2.52 15.47 -15.38
C HIS A 242 2.04 16.28 -14.15
N THR A 243 1.62 15.57 -13.11
CA THR A 243 1.20 16.14 -11.84
C THR A 243 2.40 16.65 -11.07
N GLU A 244 2.24 17.79 -10.40
CA GLU A 244 3.22 18.26 -9.42
C GLU A 244 3.43 17.16 -8.35
N HIS A 245 4.68 16.74 -8.15
CA HIS A 245 4.98 15.61 -7.28
C HIS A 245 4.98 16.03 -5.83
N LYS A 246 4.10 15.42 -5.02
CA LYS A 246 4.11 15.56 -3.55
C LYS A 246 5.52 15.54 -3.02
N HIS A 247 5.93 16.68 -2.48
CA HIS A 247 7.19 16.83 -1.80
C HIS A 247 7.15 15.97 -0.51
N PRO A 248 8.16 15.14 -0.20
CA PRO A 248 8.10 14.20 0.93
C PRO A 248 8.10 14.90 2.29
N GLY A 249 8.40 16.20 2.34
CA GLY A 249 8.56 16.99 3.55
C GLY A 249 7.40 16.88 4.54
N HIS A 250 6.14 16.93 4.08
CA HIS A 250 4.97 16.71 4.95
C HIS A 250 5.08 15.38 5.70
N ILE A 251 5.31 14.28 4.97
CA ILE A 251 5.40 12.94 5.54
C ILE A 251 6.61 12.80 6.45
N MET A 252 7.76 13.37 6.06
CA MET A 252 8.98 13.34 6.86
C MET A 252 8.79 14.05 8.20
N TYR A 253 8.18 15.24 8.20
CA TYR A 253 7.92 16.03 9.41
C TYR A 253 6.91 15.34 10.34
N VAL A 254 5.75 14.92 9.81
CA VAL A 254 4.71 14.23 10.60
C VAL A 254 5.25 12.95 11.24
N SER A 255 6.16 12.26 10.55
CA SER A 255 6.75 11.00 11.03
C SER A 255 7.71 11.17 12.20
N LEU A 256 8.21 12.37 12.48
CA LEU A 256 8.96 12.64 13.71
C LEU A 256 8.13 12.34 14.96
N GLY A 257 6.84 12.70 14.92
CA GLY A 257 5.90 12.50 16.03
C GLY A 257 5.42 11.06 16.23
N ALA A 258 5.94 10.09 15.47
CA ALA A 258 5.67 8.67 15.69
C ALA A 258 6.37 8.11 16.93
N TYR A 259 7.45 8.76 17.37
CA TYR A 259 8.21 8.37 18.55
C TYR A 259 8.37 9.56 19.49
N PRO A 260 8.60 9.34 20.80
CA PRO A 260 8.84 10.42 21.74
C PRO A 260 10.00 11.32 21.30
N ASN A 261 9.73 12.62 21.26
CA ASN A 261 10.64 13.71 20.95
C ASN A 261 10.04 15.05 21.45
N GLU A 262 10.81 16.13 21.43
CA GLU A 262 10.35 17.45 21.89
C GLU A 262 9.71 18.31 20.80
N TYR A 263 10.00 18.05 19.52
CA TYR A 263 9.66 18.93 18.39
C TYR A 263 8.25 18.71 17.84
N VAL A 264 7.84 17.46 17.66
CA VAL A 264 6.59 17.08 16.98
C VAL A 264 5.81 16.12 17.86
N GLN A 265 4.65 16.58 18.33
CA GLN A 265 3.76 15.81 19.19
C GLN A 265 2.64 15.15 18.37
N GLY A 266 2.72 13.83 18.23
CA GLY A 266 1.71 13.00 17.57
C GLY A 266 1.99 12.68 16.10
N PHE A 267 1.42 11.56 15.64
CA PHE A 267 1.63 11.03 14.29
C PHE A 267 0.35 11.09 13.45
N SER A 268 0.03 12.30 12.98
CA SER A 268 -1.17 12.60 12.19
C SER A 268 -0.91 13.76 11.23
N ASP A 269 -1.51 13.71 10.03
CA ASP A 269 -1.42 14.76 9.02
C ASP A 269 -1.88 16.13 9.57
N THR A 270 -2.81 16.11 10.54
CA THR A 270 -3.29 17.32 11.23
C THR A 270 -2.19 18.08 11.97
N VAL A 271 -1.13 17.40 12.42
CA VAL A 271 -0.02 18.02 13.16
C VAL A 271 0.74 19.01 12.28
N ALA A 272 1.10 18.59 11.07
CA ALA A 272 1.80 19.46 10.12
C ALA A 272 0.93 20.64 9.67
N TRP A 273 -0.33 20.38 9.33
CA TRP A 273 -1.26 21.45 8.97
C TRP A 273 -1.49 22.45 10.10
N ASN A 274 -1.58 22.01 11.36
CA ASN A 274 -1.69 22.90 12.50
C ASN A 274 -0.45 23.77 12.68
N ALA A 275 0.73 23.18 12.56
CA ALA A 275 2.00 23.88 12.69
C ALA A 275 2.19 24.91 11.56
N TYR A 276 1.86 24.54 10.32
CA TYR A 276 1.93 25.43 9.17
C TYR A 276 0.93 26.60 9.26
N ARG A 277 -0.31 26.35 9.75
CA ARG A 277 -1.28 27.41 10.04
C ARG A 277 -0.78 28.38 11.09
N LYS A 278 -0.15 27.88 12.16
CA LYS A 278 0.48 28.71 13.19
C LYS A 278 1.62 29.55 12.62
N HIS A 279 2.44 28.98 11.74
CA HIS A 279 3.56 29.68 11.10
C HIS A 279 3.08 30.80 10.16
N THR A 280 2.05 30.55 9.36
CA THR A 280 1.57 31.49 8.34
C THR A 280 0.50 32.48 8.84
N GLY A 281 -0.15 32.18 9.97
CA GLY A 281 -1.30 32.94 10.46
C GLY A 281 -2.57 32.78 9.61
N LYS A 282 -2.58 31.88 8.63
CA LYS A 282 -3.71 31.63 7.72
C LYS A 282 -4.43 30.34 8.06
N GLN A 283 -5.74 30.31 7.84
CA GLN A 283 -6.52 29.07 7.92
C GLN A 283 -6.57 28.42 6.55
N PHE A 284 -6.15 27.16 6.49
CA PHE A 284 -6.26 26.31 5.31
C PHE A 284 -7.09 25.09 5.71
N ASP A 285 -8.26 24.96 5.12
CA ASP A 285 -9.10 23.78 5.23
C ASP A 285 -9.49 23.32 3.81
N TYR A 286 -10.35 22.30 3.72
CA TYR A 286 -10.77 21.76 2.43
C TYR A 286 -11.82 22.63 1.72
N GLN A 287 -12.50 23.52 2.46
CA GLN A 287 -13.51 24.44 1.93
C GLN A 287 -12.90 25.79 1.54
N SER A 288 -11.76 26.16 2.12
CA SER A 288 -11.08 27.44 1.89
C SER A 288 -10.61 27.60 0.45
N LYS A 289 -10.44 28.86 0.03
CA LYS A 289 -9.95 29.25 -1.30
C LYS A 289 -8.80 30.27 -1.15
N PRO A 290 -7.53 29.88 -1.36
CA PRO A 290 -7.10 28.50 -1.61
C PRO A 290 -7.21 27.63 -0.34
N GLY A 291 -7.30 26.31 -0.52
CA GLY A 291 -7.39 25.30 0.53
C GLY A 291 -6.35 24.22 0.42
N MET A 292 -6.46 23.20 1.27
CA MET A 292 -5.45 22.15 1.41
C MET A 292 -5.25 21.26 0.16
N TYR A 293 -6.15 21.39 -0.83
CA TYR A 293 -6.06 20.69 -2.12
C TYR A 293 -5.44 21.51 -3.23
N ASP A 294 -5.31 22.83 -3.03
CA ASP A 294 -4.65 23.67 -4.01
C ASP A 294 -3.16 23.37 -3.99
N ALA A 295 -2.64 23.05 -5.17
CA ALA A 295 -1.27 22.60 -5.35
C ALA A 295 -0.28 23.58 -4.73
N SER A 296 -0.47 24.88 -4.98
CA SER A 296 0.37 25.94 -4.40
C SER A 296 0.41 25.95 -2.87
N VAL A 297 -0.70 25.64 -2.18
CA VAL A 297 -0.75 25.60 -0.72
C VAL A 297 -0.10 24.32 -0.21
N PHE A 298 -0.42 23.18 -0.83
CA PHE A 298 0.16 21.89 -0.46
C PHE A 298 1.69 21.89 -0.60
N PHE A 299 2.23 22.41 -1.70
CA PHE A 299 3.68 22.48 -1.91
C PHE A 299 4.37 23.44 -0.96
N ALA A 300 3.78 24.61 -0.72
CA ALA A 300 4.33 25.56 0.24
C ALA A 300 4.39 24.98 1.68
N GLU A 301 3.36 24.22 2.08
CA GLU A 301 3.37 23.48 3.35
C GLU A 301 4.45 22.39 3.37
N SER A 302 4.52 21.57 2.32
CA SER A 302 5.44 20.44 2.30
C SER A 302 6.91 20.88 2.19
N GLU A 303 7.19 22.01 1.56
CA GLU A 303 8.52 22.64 1.58
C GLU A 303 8.87 23.20 2.96
N TRP A 304 7.92 23.86 3.62
CA TRP A 304 8.10 24.33 5.00
C TRP A 304 8.41 23.16 5.94
N CYS A 305 7.63 22.09 5.89
CA CYS A 305 7.87 20.87 6.67
C CYS A 305 9.23 20.23 6.38
N LEU A 306 9.72 20.26 5.12
CA LEU A 306 11.07 19.76 4.83
C LEU A 306 12.15 20.60 5.49
N ARG A 307 12.02 21.93 5.46
CA ARG A 307 12.98 22.83 6.12
C ARG A 307 13.04 22.57 7.61
N GLU A 308 11.87 22.49 8.26
CA GLU A 308 11.78 22.17 9.69
C GLU A 308 12.39 20.79 10.00
N TYR A 309 12.03 19.76 9.23
CA TYR A 309 12.61 18.42 9.40
C TYR A 309 14.14 18.45 9.25
N THR A 310 14.65 19.17 8.27
CA THR A 310 16.10 19.25 7.99
C THR A 310 16.83 20.00 9.10
N GLN A 311 16.21 21.02 9.69
CA GLN A 311 16.75 21.71 10.86
C GLN A 311 16.81 20.75 12.06
N ILE A 312 15.71 20.08 12.38
CA ILE A 312 15.66 19.10 13.47
C ILE A 312 16.66 17.96 13.24
N ALA A 313 16.82 17.49 12.01
CA ALA A 313 17.78 16.44 11.69
C ALA A 313 19.25 16.86 11.89
N LYS A 314 19.55 18.17 11.79
CA LYS A 314 20.88 18.72 12.10
C LYS A 314 21.09 18.88 13.60
N GLU A 315 20.05 19.27 14.33
CA GLU A 315 20.09 19.44 15.78
C GLU A 315 20.16 18.09 16.51
N GLU A 316 19.35 17.10 16.06
CA GLU A 316 19.16 15.81 16.72
C GLU A 316 19.32 14.61 15.75
N PRO A 317 20.52 14.41 15.16
CA PRO A 317 20.75 13.35 14.17
C PRO A 317 20.57 11.93 14.73
N LEU A 318 20.85 11.73 16.01
CA LEU A 318 20.69 10.43 16.69
C LEU A 318 19.21 10.03 16.80
N MET A 319 18.31 11.01 16.99
CA MET A 319 16.87 10.75 16.99
C MET A 319 16.41 10.24 15.61
N ILE A 320 16.88 10.86 14.52
CA ILE A 320 16.55 10.44 13.15
C ILE A 320 17.06 9.02 12.90
N LEU A 321 18.31 8.72 13.26
CA LEU A 321 18.89 7.40 13.10
C LEU A 321 18.15 6.33 13.92
N ARG A 322 17.80 6.66 15.18
CA ARG A 322 16.99 5.79 16.05
C ARG A 322 15.65 5.47 15.38
N ASN A 323 14.92 6.48 14.92
CA ASN A 323 13.61 6.28 14.29
C ASN A 323 13.73 5.45 13.00
N ALA A 324 14.74 5.72 12.16
CA ALA A 324 15.00 4.94 10.96
C ALA A 324 15.31 3.46 11.27
N ALA A 325 16.11 3.18 12.29
CA ALA A 325 16.41 1.82 12.74
C ALA A 325 15.16 1.10 13.26
N LEU A 326 14.34 1.78 14.08
CA LEU A 326 13.07 1.23 14.55
C LEU A 326 12.15 0.89 13.38
N ASN A 327 11.94 1.83 12.45
CA ASN A 327 11.13 1.64 11.26
C ASN A 327 11.63 0.48 10.39
N TYR A 328 12.95 0.37 10.21
CA TYR A 328 13.56 -0.69 9.42
C TYR A 328 13.21 -2.07 9.97
N PHE A 329 13.44 -2.31 11.27
CA PHE A 329 13.09 -3.60 11.88
C PHE A 329 11.58 -3.82 11.96
N GLN A 330 10.79 -2.77 12.17
CA GLN A 330 9.32 -2.89 12.08
C GLN A 330 8.85 -3.41 10.73
N SER A 331 9.58 -3.14 9.64
CA SER A 331 9.27 -3.67 8.31
C SER A 331 9.43 -5.19 8.16
N PHE A 332 10.13 -5.84 9.11
CA PHE A 332 10.22 -7.29 9.27
C PHE A 332 9.24 -7.84 10.32
N GLY A 333 8.52 -6.97 11.04
CA GLY A 333 7.53 -7.30 12.06
C GLY A 333 6.09 -7.09 11.58
N PHE A 334 5.26 -6.48 12.43
CA PHE A 334 3.84 -6.18 12.18
C PHE A 334 3.55 -4.67 12.10
N GLY A 335 4.58 -3.84 11.93
CA GLY A 335 4.47 -2.41 11.70
C GLY A 335 4.28 -1.52 12.94
N HIS A 336 4.10 -0.23 12.66
CA HIS A 336 3.92 0.82 13.66
C HIS A 336 2.44 1.01 14.02
N PHE A 337 2.11 0.94 15.31
CA PHE A 337 0.77 1.20 15.83
C PHE A 337 0.65 2.60 16.44
N ARG A 338 -0.16 3.45 15.80
CA ARG A 338 -0.44 4.82 16.28
C ARG A 338 -1.07 4.87 17.68
N SER A 339 -1.85 3.85 18.05
CA SER A 339 -2.55 3.78 19.33
C SER A 339 -1.70 3.23 20.48
N SER A 340 -0.54 2.63 20.19
CA SER A 340 0.28 1.99 21.22
C SER A 340 1.74 1.96 20.84
N LEU A 341 2.53 2.79 21.50
CA LEU A 341 3.98 2.80 21.36
C LEU A 341 4.61 1.48 21.81
N SER A 342 4.06 0.83 22.85
CA SER A 342 4.53 -0.48 23.32
C SER A 342 4.36 -1.56 22.25
N LEU A 343 3.23 -1.58 21.53
CA LEU A 343 3.05 -2.49 20.40
C LEU A 343 4.03 -2.16 19.27
N SER A 344 4.30 -0.88 19.01
CA SER A 344 5.31 -0.47 18.03
C SER A 344 6.71 -0.99 18.39
N TYR A 345 7.13 -0.92 19.65
CA TYR A 345 8.41 -1.48 20.09
C TYR A 345 8.44 -3.01 20.06
N LEU A 346 7.32 -3.67 20.43
CA LEU A 346 7.19 -5.11 20.28
C LEU A 346 7.32 -5.53 18.81
N SER A 347 6.75 -4.77 17.88
CA SER A 347 6.93 -5.01 16.44
C SER A 347 8.39 -4.94 16.03
N THR A 348 9.12 -3.94 16.53
CA THR A 348 10.54 -3.77 16.25
C THR A 348 11.32 -5.00 16.74
N LEU A 349 11.06 -5.44 17.97
CA LEU A 349 11.73 -6.61 18.56
C LEU A 349 11.45 -7.88 17.75
N CYS A 350 10.18 -8.15 17.42
CA CYS A 350 9.81 -9.28 16.57
C CYS A 350 10.49 -9.22 15.21
N GLY A 351 10.53 -8.03 14.59
CA GLY A 351 11.19 -7.84 13.30
C GLY A 351 12.71 -8.02 13.36
N LEU A 352 13.37 -7.57 14.43
CA LEU A 352 14.78 -7.83 14.68
C LEU A 352 15.08 -9.33 14.82
N ILE A 353 14.23 -10.07 15.52
CA ILE A 353 14.35 -11.54 15.66
C ILE A 353 14.22 -12.20 14.28
N ILE A 354 13.20 -11.84 13.50
CA ILE A 354 12.97 -12.40 12.15
C ILE A 354 14.15 -12.06 11.21
N PHE A 355 14.61 -10.82 11.22
CA PHE A 355 15.77 -10.38 10.46
C PHE A 355 17.03 -11.18 10.83
N SER A 356 17.30 -11.31 12.14
CA SER A 356 18.44 -12.07 12.66
C SER A 356 18.35 -13.55 12.31
N PHE A 357 17.14 -14.12 12.34
CA PHE A 357 16.89 -15.49 11.90
C PHE A 357 17.24 -15.68 10.42
N PHE A 358 16.86 -14.76 9.53
CA PHE A 358 17.26 -14.84 8.12
C PHE A 358 18.77 -14.67 7.91
N ILE A 359 19.46 -13.85 8.72
CA ILE A 359 20.92 -13.77 8.71
C ILE A 359 21.53 -15.12 9.13
N TYR A 360 21.06 -15.69 10.24
CA TYR A 360 21.52 -16.98 10.75
C TYR A 360 21.35 -18.10 9.72
N ARG A 361 20.20 -18.13 9.03
CA ARG A 361 19.92 -19.06 7.91
C ARG A 361 20.61 -18.69 6.60
N LYS A 362 21.35 -17.57 6.55
CA LYS A 362 22.00 -17.02 5.35
C LYS A 362 21.02 -16.76 4.19
N ASN A 363 19.74 -16.54 4.48
CA ASN A 363 18.71 -16.26 3.47
C ASN A 363 18.70 -14.78 3.08
N MET A 364 19.73 -14.35 2.35
CA MET A 364 19.89 -12.97 1.91
C MET A 364 18.82 -12.53 0.90
N LYS A 365 18.20 -13.49 0.18
CA LYS A 365 17.10 -13.21 -0.76
C LYS A 365 15.86 -12.71 -0.02
N ALA A 366 15.54 -13.31 1.13
CA ALA A 366 14.44 -12.86 1.99
C ALA A 366 14.68 -11.43 2.49
N ILE A 367 15.88 -11.16 3.02
CA ILE A 367 16.26 -9.83 3.52
C ILE A 367 16.15 -8.79 2.40
N LEU A 368 16.75 -9.05 1.25
CA LEU A 368 16.73 -8.12 0.12
C LEU A 368 15.31 -7.79 -0.33
N LEU A 369 14.43 -8.79 -0.46
CA LEU A 369 13.07 -8.58 -0.93
C LEU A 369 12.19 -7.85 0.07
N ILE A 370 12.26 -8.23 1.35
CA ILE A 370 11.48 -7.59 2.41
C ILE A 370 11.91 -6.12 2.55
N SER A 371 13.23 -5.86 2.54
CA SER A 371 13.75 -4.49 2.54
C SER A 371 13.35 -3.74 1.28
N ALA A 372 13.46 -4.33 0.08
CA ALA A 372 13.08 -3.65 -1.16
C ALA A 372 11.58 -3.31 -1.24
N ALA A 373 10.71 -4.04 -0.53
CA ALA A 373 9.29 -3.74 -0.48
C ALA A 373 8.96 -2.45 0.32
N SER A 374 9.87 -2.00 1.19
CA SER A 374 9.62 -0.94 2.17
C SER A 374 10.68 0.19 2.19
N LEU A 375 11.90 -0.06 1.69
CA LEU A 375 13.05 0.85 1.80
C LEU A 375 12.83 2.24 1.21
N SER A 376 11.92 2.37 0.24
CA SER A 376 11.57 3.65 -0.39
C SER A 376 10.92 4.64 0.58
N TYR A 377 10.44 4.21 1.75
CA TYR A 377 9.82 5.08 2.74
C TYR A 377 10.25 4.84 4.19
N ILE A 378 10.67 3.63 4.59
CA ILE A 378 10.93 3.30 6.03
C ILE A 378 11.98 4.17 6.70
N LEU A 379 12.92 4.76 5.95
CA LEU A 379 13.96 5.60 6.54
C LEU A 379 13.40 6.88 7.18
N TYR A 380 12.23 7.33 6.75
CA TYR A 380 11.60 8.55 7.25
C TYR A 380 10.12 8.41 7.60
N LEU A 381 9.45 7.31 7.22
CA LEU A 381 8.05 7.04 7.51
C LEU A 381 7.90 5.69 8.24
N PRO A 382 7.35 5.68 9.47
CA PRO A 382 7.03 4.44 10.16
C PRO A 382 6.10 3.55 9.33
N PRO A 383 6.44 2.26 9.14
CA PRO A 383 5.64 1.35 8.34
C PRO A 383 4.36 0.98 9.09
N LEU A 384 3.27 1.72 8.86
CA LEU A 384 1.96 1.32 9.38
C LEU A 384 1.59 -0.07 8.84
N PRO A 385 0.82 -0.88 9.59
CA PRO A 385 0.44 -2.22 9.16
C PRO A 385 -0.19 -2.28 7.76
N VAL A 386 -0.99 -1.26 7.44
CA VAL A 386 -1.62 -1.09 6.14
C VAL A 386 -0.60 -0.87 5.01
N TYR A 387 0.59 -0.35 5.28
CA TYR A 387 1.66 -0.14 4.27
C TYR A 387 2.52 -1.39 4.05
N MET A 388 2.37 -2.39 4.93
CA MET A 388 3.23 -3.56 4.99
C MET A 388 2.71 -4.77 4.23
N TYR A 389 1.64 -4.64 3.44
CA TYR A 389 1.04 -5.74 2.67
C TYR A 389 2.05 -6.61 1.92
N GLY A 390 2.92 -5.94 1.16
CA GLY A 390 3.97 -6.60 0.41
C GLY A 390 4.99 -7.30 1.31
N SER A 391 5.39 -6.67 2.41
CA SER A 391 6.35 -7.23 3.37
C SER A 391 5.76 -8.42 4.14
N TYR A 392 4.50 -8.36 4.60
CA TYR A 392 3.84 -9.46 5.31
C TYR A 392 3.78 -10.73 4.49
N LEU A 393 3.42 -10.60 3.21
CA LEU A 393 3.40 -11.74 2.31
C LEU A 393 4.78 -12.41 2.20
N LEU A 394 5.83 -11.60 2.01
CA LEU A 394 7.20 -12.07 1.89
C LEU A 394 7.70 -12.70 3.20
N ILE A 395 7.46 -12.06 4.35
CA ILE A 395 7.85 -12.57 5.68
C ILE A 395 7.23 -13.94 5.91
N ILE A 396 5.91 -14.06 5.77
CA ILE A 396 5.21 -15.33 6.03
C ILE A 396 5.68 -16.42 5.06
N TYR A 397 5.82 -16.09 3.78
CA TYR A 397 6.32 -17.03 2.78
C TYR A 397 7.73 -17.53 3.13
N PHE A 398 8.69 -16.63 3.39
CA PHE A 398 10.07 -17.03 3.68
C PHE A 398 10.22 -17.75 5.03
N LEU A 399 9.45 -17.38 6.05
CA LEU A 399 9.44 -18.12 7.31
C LEU A 399 8.95 -19.57 7.10
N ILE A 400 7.87 -19.76 6.34
CA ILE A 400 7.37 -21.10 6.01
C ILE A 400 8.40 -21.88 5.20
N GLU A 401 9.11 -21.24 4.27
CA GLU A 401 10.17 -21.93 3.52
C GLU A 401 11.32 -22.38 4.43
N GLU A 402 11.81 -21.51 5.29
CA GLU A 402 12.94 -21.80 6.17
C GLU A 402 12.62 -22.89 7.19
N ILE A 403 11.42 -22.88 7.80
CA ILE A 403 11.00 -23.88 8.79
C ILE A 403 10.93 -25.29 8.18
N PHE A 404 10.62 -25.41 6.89
CA PHE A 404 10.47 -26.70 6.21
C PHE A 404 11.63 -27.06 5.28
N SER A 405 12.69 -26.24 5.24
CA SER A 405 13.88 -26.46 4.41
C SER A 405 14.76 -27.62 4.88
N GLU A 406 14.63 -28.09 6.13
CA GLU A 406 15.59 -29.00 6.78
C GLU A 406 15.47 -30.50 6.42
N LYS A 407 14.82 -30.85 5.31
CA LYS A 407 14.61 -32.27 4.94
C LYS A 407 15.11 -32.71 3.56
N GLU A 408 15.80 -31.85 2.81
CA GLU A 408 16.34 -32.21 1.49
C GLU A 408 17.90 -32.29 1.47
N SER A 409 18.57 -32.19 2.63
CA SER A 409 20.04 -32.23 2.72
C SER A 409 20.60 -33.33 3.63
N SER A 410 19.85 -34.41 3.88
CA SER A 410 20.32 -35.62 4.56
C SER A 410 20.41 -36.78 3.58
#